data_AF-A0AAP4U949-F1
#
_entry.id   AF-A0AAP4U949-F1
#
_cell.length_a   1.000
_cell.length_b   1.000
_cell.length_c   1.000
_cell.angle_alpha   90.00
_cell.angle_beta   90.00
_cell.angle_gamma   90.00
#
_symmetry.space_group_name_H-M   'P 1'
#
loop_
_entity.id
_entity.type
_entity.pdbx_description
1 polymer ?
#
loop_
_entity_poly.entity_id
_entity_poly.type
_entity_poly.pdbx_seq_one_letter_code
_entity_poly.pdbx_strand_id
1 'polypeptide(L)'
;MPKYSVLFVGFLLLSACSSAPIEPEAFAGQFKDRFSTSIKGEGIKLFTYQAKVATATDRGIEDPLPHQQRVNRRRQDARSYAIEQERRQEQLELWSQQVDLGLQKTIDMTGYCKDGYIVLNRSVSEGRGEVRGECNDGATEEDIKKFSRNF
;
A
#
# COMPACT_ATOMS: atom_id res chain seq x y z
N MET A 1 -60.29 -0.29 3.80
CA MET A 1 -59.21 -0.14 2.79
C MET A 1 -58.51 1.19 3.03
N PRO A 2 -57.21 1.15 3.41
CA PRO A 2 -56.22 1.92 2.69
C PRO A 2 -55.08 1.01 2.23
N LYS A 3 -54.84 0.98 0.92
CA LYS A 3 -53.87 0.13 0.20
C LYS A 3 -52.56 0.88 -0.05
N TYR A 4 -51.92 1.53 0.93
CA TYR A 4 -50.69 2.29 0.65
C TYR A 4 -49.64 2.29 1.77
N SER A 5 -49.52 1.19 2.53
CA SER A 5 -48.54 1.13 3.64
C SER A 5 -47.36 0.17 3.42
N VAL A 6 -47.16 -0.36 2.21
CA VAL A 6 -46.06 -1.30 1.89
C VAL A 6 -44.97 -0.66 1.01
N LEU A 7 -45.19 0.55 0.49
CA LEU A 7 -44.32 1.15 -0.53
C LEU A 7 -43.14 1.99 0.01
N PHE A 8 -42.94 2.06 1.32
CA PHE A 8 -41.89 2.91 1.92
C PHE A 8 -40.64 2.18 2.43
N VAL A 9 -40.63 0.84 2.46
CA VAL A 9 -39.51 0.06 3.02
C VAL A 9 -38.50 -0.38 1.95
N GLY A 10 -38.84 -0.29 0.66
CA GLY A 10 -37.95 -0.75 -0.42
C GLY A 10 -36.82 0.20 -0.84
N PHE A 11 -36.87 1.48 -0.44
CA PHE A 11 -35.96 2.50 -1.00
C PHE A 11 -34.64 2.68 -0.23
N LEU A 12 -34.45 2.00 0.92
CA LEU A 12 -33.28 2.17 1.78
C LEU A 12 -32.15 1.16 1.56
N LEU A 13 -32.27 0.26 0.58
CA LEU A 13 -31.28 -0.81 0.34
C LEU A 13 -30.27 -0.55 -0.81
N LEU A 14 -30.26 0.65 -1.39
CA LEU A 14 -29.42 0.97 -2.56
C LEU A 14 -28.18 1.84 -2.27
N SER A 15 -27.80 2.05 -1.02
CA SER A 15 -26.48 2.61 -0.69
C SER A 15 -25.39 1.56 -0.82
N ALA A 16 -25.18 1.02 -2.02
CA ALA A 16 -23.95 0.31 -2.35
C ALA A 16 -22.87 1.39 -2.52
N CYS A 17 -21.93 1.46 -1.58
CA CYS A 17 -20.70 2.25 -1.75
C CYS A 17 -20.05 1.80 -3.06
N SER A 18 -20.04 2.69 -4.06
CA SER A 18 -19.24 2.51 -5.26
C SER A 18 -17.78 2.76 -4.87
N SER A 19 -17.12 1.75 -4.31
CA SER A 19 -15.66 1.69 -4.29
C SER A 19 -15.24 1.14 -5.65
N ALA A 20 -14.82 2.01 -6.56
CA ALA A 20 -14.19 1.55 -7.79
C ALA A 20 -12.97 0.69 -7.40
N PRO A 21 -12.85 -0.54 -7.92
CA PRO A 21 -11.68 -1.37 -7.65
C PRO A 21 -10.44 -0.65 -8.17
N ILE A 22 -9.36 -0.73 -7.39
CA ILE A 22 -8.05 -0.26 -7.85
C ILE A 22 -7.64 -1.19 -8.98
N GLU A 23 -7.62 -0.67 -10.21
CA GLU A 23 -7.21 -1.40 -11.42
C GLU A 23 -5.73 -1.81 -11.29
N PRO A 24 -5.41 -3.11 -11.14
CA PRO A 24 -4.03 -3.56 -10.91
C PRO A 24 -3.09 -3.21 -12.08
N GLU A 25 -3.64 -3.12 -13.30
CA GLU A 25 -2.91 -2.76 -14.51
C GLU A 25 -2.43 -1.30 -14.51
N ALA A 26 -3.10 -0.41 -13.76
CA ALA A 26 -2.72 1.00 -13.67
C ALA A 26 -1.31 1.20 -13.07
N PHE A 27 -0.77 0.16 -12.42
CA PHE A 27 0.51 0.21 -11.71
C PHE A 27 1.57 -0.75 -12.29
N ALA A 28 1.24 -1.50 -13.36
CA ALA A 28 2.18 -2.42 -13.99
C ALA A 28 3.44 -1.68 -14.48
N GLY A 29 4.61 -2.08 -13.96
CA GLY A 29 5.90 -1.44 -14.26
C GLY A 29 6.13 -0.08 -13.58
N GLN A 30 5.20 0.41 -12.76
CA GLN A 30 5.30 1.73 -12.12
C GLN A 30 5.86 1.68 -10.69
N PHE A 31 5.94 0.50 -10.09
CA PHE A 31 6.57 0.28 -8.78
C PHE A 31 7.31 -1.05 -8.75
N LYS A 32 8.31 -1.13 -7.87
CA LYS A 32 9.09 -2.34 -7.57
C LYS A 32 8.94 -2.62 -6.09
N ASP A 33 8.78 -3.89 -5.73
CA ASP A 33 8.76 -4.31 -4.35
C ASP A 33 9.80 -5.40 -4.04
N ARG A 34 10.03 -5.60 -2.75
CA ARG A 34 10.88 -6.64 -2.19
C ARG A 34 10.19 -7.18 -0.94
N PHE A 35 10.12 -8.50 -0.86
CA PHE A 35 9.63 -9.21 0.30
C PHE A 35 10.74 -10.06 0.90
N SER A 36 11.06 -9.82 2.17
CA SER A 36 12.08 -10.54 2.91
C SER A 36 11.44 -11.21 4.12
N THR A 37 11.88 -12.43 4.42
CA THR A 37 11.29 -13.28 5.45
C THR A 37 12.37 -13.73 6.43
N SER A 38 12.01 -13.98 7.68
CA SER A 38 12.92 -14.48 8.70
C SER A 38 12.15 -15.33 9.70
N ILE A 39 12.66 -16.53 9.97
CA ILE A 39 12.11 -17.43 10.99
C ILE A 39 13.07 -17.38 12.19
N LYS A 40 12.57 -17.10 13.39
CA LYS A 40 13.37 -16.93 14.61
C LYS A 40 12.84 -17.79 15.76
N GLY A 41 13.75 -18.17 16.67
CA GLY A 41 13.41 -18.87 17.90
C GLY A 41 12.59 -20.14 17.64
N GLU A 42 11.49 -20.27 18.37
CA GLU A 42 10.54 -21.40 18.29
C GLU A 42 9.57 -21.30 17.09
N GLY A 43 10.06 -20.82 15.94
CA GLY A 43 9.26 -20.74 14.71
C GLY A 43 8.49 -19.44 14.51
N ILE A 44 8.86 -18.35 15.19
CA ILE A 44 8.27 -17.02 14.96
C ILE A 44 8.59 -16.58 13.53
N LYS A 45 7.56 -16.29 12.73
CA LYS A 45 7.70 -15.84 11.34
C LYS A 45 7.59 -14.33 11.23
N LEU A 46 8.65 -13.70 10.76
CA LEU A 46 8.76 -12.26 10.56
C LEU A 46 8.90 -11.94 9.08
N PHE A 47 8.35 -10.81 8.65
CA PHE A 47 8.54 -10.31 7.30
C PHE A 47 8.88 -8.83 7.27
N THR A 48 9.44 -8.42 6.13
CA THR A 48 9.63 -7.02 5.74
C THR A 48 9.24 -6.89 4.28
N TYR A 49 8.23 -6.07 4.02
CA TYR A 49 7.79 -5.67 2.69
C TYR A 49 8.26 -4.25 2.42
N GLN A 50 8.98 -4.06 1.32
CA GLN A 50 9.46 -2.77 0.88
C GLN A 50 8.93 -2.50 -0.51
N ALA A 51 8.35 -1.32 -0.73
CA ALA A 51 7.84 -0.89 -2.02
C ALA A 51 8.45 0.47 -2.39
N LYS A 52 8.75 0.66 -3.67
CA LYS A 52 9.19 1.94 -4.22
C LYS A 52 8.51 2.23 -5.55
N VAL A 53 8.12 3.47 -5.75
CA VAL A 53 7.73 3.96 -7.08
C VAL A 53 8.96 3.92 -7.98
N ALA A 54 8.81 3.42 -9.19
CA ALA A 54 9.85 3.49 -10.20
C ALA A 54 10.13 4.97 -10.49
N THR A 55 11.34 5.42 -10.16
CA THR A 55 11.76 6.82 -10.27
C THR A 55 11.83 7.29 -11.71
N ALA A 56 11.92 8.60 -11.93
CA ALA A 56 12.21 9.18 -13.24
C ALA A 56 13.54 8.61 -13.80
N THR A 57 14.54 8.34 -12.95
CA THR A 57 15.77 7.61 -13.32
C THR A 57 15.56 6.13 -13.71
N ASP A 58 14.51 5.46 -13.21
CA ASP A 58 14.09 4.14 -13.71
C ASP A 58 13.32 4.24 -15.04
N ARG A 59 12.82 5.43 -15.43
CA ARG A 59 12.03 5.71 -16.64
C ARG A 59 12.75 6.59 -17.69
N GLY A 60 14.00 7.01 -17.43
CA GLY A 60 14.79 7.87 -18.32
C GLY A 60 14.43 9.36 -18.33
N ILE A 61 13.79 9.88 -17.28
CA ILE A 61 13.38 11.29 -17.15
C ILE A 61 14.19 11.95 -16.00
N GLU A 62 14.71 13.16 -16.20
CA GLU A 62 15.39 13.93 -15.16
C GLU A 62 14.39 14.65 -14.25
N ASP A 63 14.43 14.39 -12.94
CA ASP A 63 13.71 15.19 -11.96
C ASP A 63 14.39 16.56 -11.75
N PRO A 64 13.64 17.64 -11.52
CA PRO A 64 14.22 18.95 -11.24
C PRO A 64 15.14 18.92 -10.02
N LEU A 65 16.30 19.55 -10.13
CA LEU A 65 17.29 19.54 -9.05
C LEU A 65 16.73 20.21 -7.77
N PRO A 66 17.11 19.75 -6.55
CA PRO A 66 16.55 20.23 -5.28
C PRO A 66 16.69 21.74 -5.02
N HIS A 67 17.61 22.41 -5.72
CA HIS A 67 17.79 23.86 -5.61
C HIS A 67 16.80 24.64 -6.48
N GLN A 68 16.34 24.09 -7.60
CA GLN A 68 15.36 24.72 -8.49
C GLN A 68 13.96 24.71 -7.86
N GLN A 69 13.59 23.60 -7.20
CA GLN A 69 12.33 23.50 -6.43
C GLN A 69 12.25 24.57 -5.32
N ARG A 70 13.36 24.88 -4.65
CA ARG A 70 13.41 25.89 -3.58
C ARG A 70 13.17 27.33 -4.06
N VAL A 71 13.62 27.69 -5.27
CA VAL A 71 13.43 29.04 -5.82
C VAL A 71 11.97 29.29 -6.20
N ASN A 72 11.30 28.28 -6.77
CA ASN A 72 9.87 28.37 -7.12
C ASN A 72 8.97 28.52 -5.89
N ARG A 73 9.28 27.82 -4.79
CA ARG A 73 8.50 27.89 -3.54
C ARG A 73 8.48 29.28 -2.90
N ARG A 74 9.54 30.09 -3.09
CA ARG A 74 9.62 31.48 -2.58
C ARG A 74 8.75 32.48 -3.36
N ARG A 75 8.36 32.15 -4.59
CA ARG A 75 7.51 33.00 -5.45
C ARG A 75 6.06 32.53 -5.50
N GLN A 76 5.75 31.44 -4.82
CA GLN A 76 4.43 30.81 -4.81
C GLN A 76 3.51 31.55 -3.85
N ASP A 77 2.29 31.84 -4.29
CA ASP A 77 1.26 32.44 -3.43
C ASP A 77 0.66 31.39 -2.47
N ALA A 78 0.02 31.87 -1.40
CA ALA A 78 -0.51 31.00 -0.35
C ALA A 78 -1.57 30.01 -0.87
N ARG A 79 -2.36 30.39 -1.88
CA ARG A 79 -3.43 29.53 -2.43
C ARG A 79 -2.84 28.42 -3.28
N SER A 80 -1.89 28.72 -4.16
CA SER A 80 -1.22 27.69 -4.97
C SER A 80 -0.41 26.72 -4.10
N TYR A 81 0.20 27.19 -3.02
CA TYR A 81 0.85 26.33 -2.03
C TYR A 81 -0.14 25.36 -1.35
N ALA A 82 -1.31 25.86 -0.91
CA ALA A 82 -2.33 25.03 -0.27
C ALA A 82 -2.80 23.90 -1.20
N ILE A 83 -3.11 24.23 -2.46
CA ILE A 83 -3.53 23.25 -3.48
C ILE A 83 -2.45 22.19 -3.73
N GLU A 84 -1.17 22.58 -3.75
CA GLU A 84 -0.07 21.62 -3.92
C GLU A 84 0.04 20.66 -2.71
N GLN A 85 -0.12 21.17 -1.49
CA GLN A 85 -0.09 20.33 -0.29
C GLN A 85 -1.27 19.34 -0.25
N GLU A 86 -2.47 19.78 -0.64
CA GLU A 86 -3.64 18.90 -0.75
C GLU A 86 -3.38 17.76 -1.75
N ARG A 87 -2.92 18.08 -2.96
CA ARG A 87 -2.61 17.06 -3.98
C ARG A 87 -1.52 16.08 -3.54
N ARG A 88 -0.49 16.59 -2.86
CA ARG A 88 0.59 15.76 -2.31
C ARG A 88 0.05 14.78 -1.26
N GLN A 89 -0.85 15.25 -0.40
CA GLN A 89 -1.50 14.43 0.61
C GLN A 89 -2.38 13.35 -0.04
N GLU A 90 -3.19 13.70 -1.03
CA GLU A 90 -3.99 12.75 -1.82
C GLU A 90 -3.11 11.68 -2.48
N GLN A 91 -1.99 12.08 -3.10
CA GLN A 91 -1.05 11.14 -3.71
C GLN A 91 -0.39 10.21 -2.69
N LEU A 92 -0.05 10.73 -1.50
CA LEU A 92 0.51 9.93 -0.42
C LEU A 92 -0.50 8.91 0.10
N GLU A 93 -1.78 9.27 0.19
CA GLU A 93 -2.85 8.35 0.59
C GLU A 93 -3.06 7.24 -0.44
N LEU A 94 -3.09 7.57 -1.73
CA LEU A 94 -3.15 6.58 -2.80
C LEU A 94 -1.93 5.64 -2.79
N TRP A 95 -0.73 6.20 -2.59
CA TRP A 95 0.49 5.40 -2.47
C TRP A 95 0.44 4.49 -1.25
N SER A 96 -0.05 4.98 -0.11
CA SER A 96 -0.25 4.19 1.10
C SER A 96 -1.16 2.99 0.87
N GLN A 97 -2.28 3.18 0.17
CA GLN A 97 -3.19 2.08 -0.18
C GLN A 97 -2.52 1.06 -1.10
N GLN A 98 -1.70 1.53 -2.04
CA GLN A 98 -0.97 0.64 -2.96
C GLN A 98 0.07 -0.22 -2.23
N VAL A 99 0.76 0.35 -1.23
CA VAL A 99 1.69 -0.41 -0.38
C VAL A 99 0.95 -1.52 0.37
N ASP A 100 -0.22 -1.22 0.94
CA ASP A 100 -1.02 -2.21 1.68
C ASP A 100 -1.55 -3.31 0.75
N LEU A 101 -2.02 -2.94 -0.44
CA LEU A 101 -2.47 -3.90 -1.45
C LEU A 101 -1.33 -4.81 -1.93
N GLY A 102 -0.15 -4.23 -2.20
CA GLY A 102 1.04 -4.98 -2.62
C GLY A 102 1.53 -5.95 -1.56
N LEU A 103 1.53 -5.55 -0.29
CA LEU A 103 1.80 -6.44 0.84
C LEU A 103 0.80 -7.59 0.89
N GLN A 104 -0.50 -7.29 0.84
CA GLN A 104 -1.54 -8.31 0.94
C GLN A 104 -1.40 -9.35 -0.17
N LYS A 105 -1.25 -8.90 -1.42
CA LYS A 105 -1.05 -9.78 -2.57
C LYS A 105 0.22 -10.62 -2.43
N THR A 106 1.31 -10.02 -1.95
CA THR A 106 2.55 -10.75 -1.72
C THR A 106 2.39 -11.86 -0.67
N ILE A 107 1.70 -11.58 0.43
CA ILE A 107 1.41 -12.58 1.47
C ILE A 107 0.56 -13.71 0.89
N ASP A 108 -0.53 -13.38 0.20
CA ASP A 108 -1.44 -14.35 -0.42
C ASP A 108 -0.71 -15.26 -1.42
N MET A 109 0.15 -14.67 -2.27
CA MET A 109 0.88 -15.41 -3.30
C MET A 109 2.01 -16.27 -2.75
N THR A 110 2.72 -15.78 -1.71
CA THR A 110 3.84 -16.53 -1.12
C THR A 110 3.37 -17.61 -0.16
N GLY A 111 2.19 -17.42 0.45
CA GLY A 111 1.66 -18.26 1.51
C GLY A 111 2.51 -18.22 2.79
N TYR A 112 3.24 -17.12 3.04
CA TYR A 112 4.18 -17.04 4.16
C TYR A 112 3.46 -16.97 5.52
N CYS A 113 2.42 -16.14 5.63
CA CYS A 113 1.53 -16.09 6.80
C CYS A 113 0.18 -16.71 6.42
N LYS A 114 -0.20 -17.84 7.03
CA LYS A 114 -1.43 -18.57 6.69
C LYS A 114 -2.62 -18.08 7.51
N ASP A 115 -2.38 -17.68 8.75
CA ASP A 115 -3.41 -17.25 9.70
C ASP A 115 -3.44 -15.71 9.87
N GLY A 116 -3.01 -14.99 8.82
CA GLY A 116 -2.84 -13.54 8.83
C GLY A 116 -1.59 -13.10 9.59
N TYR A 117 -1.49 -11.79 9.82
CA TYR A 117 -0.31 -11.17 10.44
C TYR A 117 -0.68 -9.93 11.25
N ILE A 118 0.24 -9.53 12.13
CA ILE A 118 0.24 -8.24 12.79
C ILE A 118 1.35 -7.34 12.24
N VAL A 119 1.08 -6.04 12.18
CA VAL A 119 2.06 -5.03 11.77
C VAL A 119 2.85 -4.57 12.99
N LEU A 120 4.17 -4.74 12.96
CA LEU A 120 5.09 -4.28 13.99
C LEU A 120 5.55 -2.84 13.73
N ASN A 121 5.80 -2.50 12.46
CA ASN A 121 6.16 -1.16 12.06
C ASN A 121 5.68 -0.88 10.64
N ARG A 122 5.25 0.35 10.41
CA ARG A 122 4.83 0.83 9.09
C ARG A 122 5.34 2.25 8.87
N SER A 123 6.05 2.45 7.77
CA SER A 123 6.51 3.76 7.33
C SER A 123 6.23 3.93 5.85
N VAL A 124 5.35 4.88 5.52
CA VAL A 124 5.06 5.25 4.13
C VAL A 124 5.34 6.73 3.95
N SER A 125 6.11 7.03 2.91
CA SER A 125 6.48 8.38 2.49
C SER A 125 6.31 8.50 0.98
N GLU A 126 6.46 9.70 0.42
CA GLU A 126 6.42 9.92 -1.02
C GLU A 126 7.31 8.91 -1.78
N GLY A 127 6.67 8.03 -2.56
CA GLY A 127 7.32 7.05 -3.42
C GLY A 127 8.02 5.88 -2.73
N ARG A 128 7.95 5.75 -1.40
CA ARG A 128 8.58 4.65 -0.64
C ARG A 128 7.68 4.15 0.47
N GLY A 129 7.64 2.84 0.67
CA GLY A 129 6.89 2.20 1.75
C GLY A 129 7.67 1.05 2.34
N GLU A 130 7.59 0.88 3.65
CA GLU A 130 8.07 -0.29 4.37
C GLU A 130 7.01 -0.72 5.39
N VAL A 131 6.73 -2.03 5.39
CA VAL A 131 5.89 -2.68 6.39
C VAL A 131 6.64 -3.87 6.96
N ARG A 132 6.79 -3.90 8.28
CA ARG A 132 7.40 -5.01 9.03
C ARG A 132 6.31 -5.65 9.87
N GLY A 133 6.24 -6.97 9.84
CA GLY A 133 5.20 -7.70 10.54
C GLY A 133 5.64 -9.07 11.03
N GLU A 134 4.74 -9.67 11.78
CA GLU A 134 4.84 -11.01 12.35
C GLU A 134 3.60 -11.80 11.95
N CYS A 135 3.78 -13.03 11.47
CA CYS A 135 2.65 -13.90 11.17
C CYS A 135 1.99 -14.38 12.47
N ASN A 136 0.68 -14.62 12.43
CA ASN A 136 -0.04 -15.19 13.58
C ASN A 136 0.21 -16.70 13.72
N ASP A 137 0.70 -17.35 12.68
CA ASP A 137 1.07 -18.76 12.67
C ASP A 137 2.59 -18.97 12.80
N GLY A 138 2.97 -20.04 13.50
CA GLY A 138 4.35 -20.49 13.61
C GLY A 138 4.83 -21.20 12.35
N ALA A 139 6.15 -21.23 12.15
CA ALA A 139 6.77 -21.92 11.04
C ALA A 139 6.63 -23.45 11.18
N THR A 140 6.09 -24.10 10.16
CA THR A 140 6.15 -25.56 10.02
C THR A 140 7.51 -26.00 9.47
N GLU A 141 7.78 -27.31 9.46
CA GLU A 141 8.99 -27.86 8.84
C GLU A 141 9.08 -27.51 7.34
N GLU A 142 7.94 -27.50 6.65
CA GLU A 142 7.84 -27.08 5.25
C GLU A 142 8.18 -25.60 5.08
N ASP A 143 7.69 -24.74 5.97
CA ASP A 143 7.98 -23.30 5.95
C ASP A 143 9.48 -23.07 6.17
N ILE A 144 10.09 -23.77 7.12
CA ILE A 144 11.54 -23.72 7.36
C ILE A 144 12.27 -24.12 6.08
N LYS A 145 11.93 -25.25 5.46
CA LYS A 145 12.60 -25.71 4.24
C LYS A 145 12.45 -24.72 3.08
N LYS A 146 11.29 -24.07 2.95
CA LYS A 146 10.96 -23.13 1.86
C LYS A 146 11.60 -21.76 2.06
N PHE A 147 11.62 -21.23 3.28
CA PHE A 147 11.93 -19.82 3.56
C PHE A 147 13.28 -19.57 4.27
N SER A 148 13.94 -20.60 4.82
CA SER A 148 15.22 -20.45 5.54
C SER A 148 16.44 -20.07 4.66
N ARG A 149 16.31 -20.06 3.33
CA ARG A 149 17.43 -19.84 2.40
C ARG A 149 17.52 -18.44 1.80
N ASN A 150 16.59 -17.55 2.12
CA ASN A 150 16.56 -16.22 1.53
C ASN A 150 17.36 -15.24 2.40
N PHE A 151 18.69 -15.27 2.25
CA PHE A 151 19.61 -14.24 2.76
C PHE A 151 19.70 -13.07 1.79
#